data_AF-A0A970EYM0-F1
#
_entry.id   AF-A0A970EYM0-F1
#
_cell.length_a   1.000
_cell.length_b   1.000
_cell.length_c   1.000
_cell.angle_alpha   90.00
_cell.angle_beta   90.00
_cell.angle_gamma   90.00
#
_symmetry.space_group_name_H-M   'P 1'
#
loop_
_entity.id
_entity.type
_entity.pdbx_description
1 polymer ?
#
loop_
_entity_poly.entity_id
_entity_poly.type
_entity_poly.pdbx_seq_one_letter_code
_entity_poly.pdbx_strand_id
1 'polypeptide(L)'
;SASNIAFFVLKSITEVLCSAIEKALSMHPGTPVLCAGGVMSNSIIRSELEKRYGAIFAQPAYASDNAAGIALLAARVFRKGVDVVAAK
;
A
#
# COMPACT_ATOMS: atom_id res chain seq x y z
N SER A 1 -22.60 -22.20 -0.87
CA SER A 1 -23.19 -21.18 0.02
C SER A 1 -22.70 -19.79 -0.38
N ALA A 2 -23.38 -18.73 0.06
CA ALA A 2 -22.90 -17.35 -0.14
C ALA A 2 -21.50 -17.13 0.47
N SER A 3 -21.22 -17.75 1.62
CA SER A 3 -19.91 -17.68 2.27
C SER A 3 -18.77 -18.24 1.40
N ASN A 4 -18.99 -19.37 0.70
CA ASN A 4 -17.98 -19.95 -0.18
C ASN A 4 -17.70 -19.04 -1.39
N ILE A 5 -18.74 -18.40 -1.94
CA ILE A 5 -18.58 -17.46 -3.05
C ILE A 5 -17.78 -16.24 -2.60
N ALA A 6 -18.12 -15.66 -1.44
CA ALA A 6 -17.39 -14.52 -0.88
C ALA A 6 -15.92 -14.86 -0.62
N PHE A 7 -15.65 -16.03 -0.04
CA PHE A 7 -14.29 -16.49 0.21
C PHE A 7 -13.50 -16.71 -1.09
N PHE A 8 -14.14 -17.32 -2.10
CA PHE A 8 -13.54 -17.50 -3.42
C PHE A 8 -13.15 -16.15 -4.03
N VAL A 9 -14.05 -15.15 -4.01
CA VAL A 9 -13.76 -13.80 -4.49
C VAL A 9 -12.55 -13.18 -3.78
N LEU A 10 -12.49 -13.26 -2.46
CA LEU A 10 -11.36 -12.74 -1.70
C LEU A 10 -10.05 -13.44 -2.06
N LYS A 11 -10.05 -14.76 -2.25
CA LYS A 11 -8.85 -15.50 -2.68
C LYS A 11 -8.45 -15.15 -4.11
N SER A 12 -9.39 -14.99 -5.03
CA SER A 12 -9.09 -14.53 -6.39
C SER A 12 -8.44 -13.15 -6.40
N ILE A 13 -8.97 -12.19 -5.63
CA ILE A 13 -8.35 -10.86 -5.48
C ILE A 13 -6.94 -10.99 -4.90
N THR A 14 -6.77 -11.83 -3.87
CA THR A 14 -5.47 -12.05 -3.22
C THR A 14 -4.43 -12.57 -4.21
N GLU A 15 -4.77 -13.55 -5.05
CA GLU A 15 -3.83 -14.11 -6.04
C GLU A 15 -3.44 -13.10 -7.13
N VAL A 16 -4.38 -12.23 -7.55
CA VAL A 16 -4.07 -11.14 -8.48
C VAL A 16 -3.10 -10.14 -7.85
N LEU A 17 -3.31 -9.79 -6.57
CA LEU A 17 -2.40 -8.90 -5.83
C LEU A 17 -1.01 -9.52 -5.68
N CYS A 18 -0.92 -10.80 -5.31
CA CYS A 18 0.34 -11.55 -5.23
C CYS A 18 1.10 -11.51 -6.56
N SER A 19 0.42 -11.83 -7.66
CA SER A 19 1.01 -11.82 -9.00
C SER A 19 1.53 -10.43 -9.40
N ALA A 20 0.78 -9.38 -9.07
CA ALA A 20 1.19 -8.01 -9.34
C ALA A 20 2.41 -7.59 -8.51
N ILE A 21 2.46 -7.97 -7.23
CA ILE A 21 3.59 -7.71 -6.33
C ILE A 21 4.84 -8.44 -6.82
N GLU A 22 4.74 -9.72 -7.15
CA GLU A 22 5.87 -10.52 -7.65
C GLU A 22 6.46 -9.92 -8.93
N LYS A 23 5.60 -9.47 -9.85
CA LYS A 23 6.04 -8.78 -11.06
C LYS A 23 6.71 -7.43 -10.75
N ALA A 24 6.18 -6.66 -9.80
CA ALA A 24 6.79 -5.40 -9.39
C ALA A 24 8.16 -5.62 -8.73
N LEU A 25 8.29 -6.63 -7.88
CA LEU A 25 9.53 -6.98 -7.19
C LEU A 25 10.58 -7.59 -8.13
N SER A 26 10.18 -8.28 -9.20
CA SER A 26 11.13 -8.74 -10.22
C SER A 26 11.73 -7.57 -11.02
N MET A 27 10.94 -6.53 -11.26
CA MET A 27 11.41 -5.28 -11.89
C MET A 27 12.22 -4.40 -10.93
N HIS A 28 11.90 -4.44 -9.63
CA HIS A 28 12.54 -3.63 -8.58
C HIS A 28 12.91 -4.45 -7.33
N PRO A 29 13.95 -5.30 -7.43
CA PRO A 29 14.33 -6.19 -6.33
C PRO A 29 14.66 -5.45 -5.04
N GLY A 30 14.21 -5.99 -3.90
CA GLY A 30 14.49 -5.43 -2.57
C GLY A 30 13.63 -4.24 -2.15
N THR A 31 12.70 -3.79 -2.99
CA THR A 31 11.77 -2.70 -2.64
C THR A 31 10.73 -3.18 -1.62
N PRO A 32 10.49 -2.44 -0.52
CA PRO A 32 9.44 -2.80 0.43
C PRO A 32 8.04 -2.65 -0.19
N VAL A 33 7.13 -3.54 0.18
CA VAL A 33 5.73 -3.48 -0.26
C VAL A 33 4.91 -2.70 0.75
N LEU A 34 4.29 -1.60 0.33
CA LEU A 34 3.34 -0.83 1.14
C LEU A 34 1.91 -1.03 0.63
N CYS A 35 1.02 -1.45 1.53
CA CYS A 35 -0.40 -1.65 1.27
C CYS A 35 -1.21 -0.53 1.94
N ALA A 36 -1.90 0.26 1.12
CA ALA A 36 -2.85 1.28 1.53
C ALA A 36 -4.14 1.18 0.68
N GLY A 37 -5.23 1.77 1.15
CA GLY A 37 -6.55 1.67 0.52
C GLY A 37 -7.53 0.84 1.35
N GLY A 38 -8.83 1.10 1.18
CA GLY A 38 -9.90 0.41 1.92
C GLY A 38 -9.90 -1.11 1.73
N VAL A 39 -9.56 -1.60 0.53
CA VAL A 39 -9.44 -3.05 0.25
C VAL A 39 -8.36 -3.71 1.11
N MET A 40 -7.27 -2.99 1.39
CA MET A 40 -6.14 -3.49 2.19
C MET A 40 -6.45 -3.55 3.70
N SER A 41 -7.66 -3.14 4.12
CA SER A 41 -8.16 -3.37 5.48
C SER A 41 -8.66 -4.81 5.70
N ASN A 42 -8.83 -5.60 4.64
CA ASN A 42 -9.28 -6.99 4.75
C ASN A 42 -8.22 -7.89 5.41
N SER A 43 -8.59 -8.59 6.48
CA SER A 43 -7.66 -9.40 7.28
C SER A 43 -7.10 -10.63 6.55
N ILE A 44 -7.86 -11.21 5.61
CA ILE A 44 -7.41 -12.37 4.82
C ILE A 44 -6.31 -11.93 3.85
N ILE A 45 -6.57 -10.85 3.10
CA ILE A 45 -5.58 -10.26 2.19
C ILE A 45 -4.32 -9.83 2.98
N ARG A 46 -4.52 -9.12 4.09
CA ARG A 46 -3.43 -8.64 4.94
C ARG A 46 -2.50 -9.77 5.39
N SER A 47 -3.07 -10.80 6.00
CA SER A 47 -2.30 -11.94 6.53
C SER A 47 -1.46 -12.62 5.44
N GLU A 48 -2.02 -12.79 4.24
CA GLU A 48 -1.30 -13.40 3.13
C GLU A 48 -0.11 -12.54 2.68
N LEU A 49 -0.31 -11.23 2.49
CA LEU A 49 0.72 -10.35 1.97
C LEU A 49 1.82 -10.04 3.00
N GLU A 50 1.46 -9.90 4.29
CA GLU A 50 2.41 -9.77 5.39
C GLU A 50 3.32 -11.01 5.44
N LYS A 51 2.75 -12.21 5.37
CA LYS A 51 3.49 -13.46 5.46
C LYS A 51 4.39 -13.71 4.25
N ARG A 52 3.90 -13.48 3.03
CA ARG A 52 4.65 -13.79 1.79
C ARG A 52 5.72 -12.75 1.47
N TYR A 53 5.42 -11.47 1.66
CA TYR A 53 6.26 -10.39 1.14
C TYR A 53 6.79 -9.44 2.22
N GLY A 54 6.47 -9.69 3.50
CA GLY A 54 6.76 -8.74 4.57
C GLY A 54 6.06 -7.40 4.35
N ALA A 55 4.88 -7.42 3.71
CA ALA A 55 4.18 -6.20 3.33
C ALA A 55 3.82 -5.36 4.55
N ILE A 56 4.03 -4.06 4.46
CA ILE A 56 3.71 -3.07 5.49
C ILE A 56 2.35 -2.48 5.16
N PHE A 57 1.49 -2.33 6.17
CA PHE A 57 0.15 -1.79 5.98
C PHE A 57 0.02 -0.42 6.61
N ALA A 58 -0.63 0.49 5.89
CA ALA A 58 -1.03 1.77 6.46
C ALA A 58 -1.93 1.54 7.69
N GLN A 59 -1.74 2.36 8.73
CA GLN A 59 -2.66 2.39 9.86
C GLN A 59 -4.07 2.76 9.36
N PRO A 60 -5.15 2.29 9.99
CA PRO A 60 -6.53 2.54 9.53
C PRO A 60 -6.83 4.02 9.26
N ALA A 61 -6.33 4.93 10.11
CA ALA A 61 -6.51 6.38 9.95
C ALA A 61 -5.86 6.96 8.68
N TYR A 62 -4.92 6.25 8.07
CA TYR A 62 -4.19 6.67 6.87
C TYR A 62 -4.43 5.79 5.65
N ALA A 63 -5.24 4.72 5.79
CA ALA A 63 -5.46 3.75 4.72
C ALA A 63 -6.50 4.22 3.71
N SER A 64 -7.50 5.01 4.12
CA SER A 64 -8.49 5.61 3.22
C SER A 64 -8.12 7.04 2.84
N ASP A 65 -8.83 7.61 1.87
CA ASP A 65 -8.65 9.00 1.44
C ASP A 65 -8.78 9.96 2.63
N ASN A 66 -7.77 10.82 2.80
CA ASN A 66 -7.71 11.83 3.84
C ASN A 66 -6.74 12.96 3.45
N ALA A 67 -6.78 14.07 4.19
CA ALA A 67 -5.94 15.24 3.91
C ALA A 67 -4.46 15.09 4.34
N ALA A 68 -4.12 14.09 5.18
CA ALA A 68 -2.80 13.99 5.79
C ALA A 68 -1.70 13.73 4.76
N GLY A 69 -1.97 12.85 3.77
CA GLY A 69 -1.00 12.55 2.71
C GLY A 69 -0.65 13.78 1.86
N ILE A 70 -1.66 14.52 1.43
CA ILE A 70 -1.48 15.76 0.64
C ILE A 70 -0.80 16.85 1.47
N ALA A 71 -1.19 17.03 2.74
CA ALA A 71 -0.54 17.99 3.62
C ALA A 71 0.96 17.70 3.79
N LEU A 72 1.34 16.43 3.98
CA LEU A 72 2.74 16.01 4.10
C LEU A 72 3.51 16.24 2.79
N LEU A 73 2.91 15.92 1.64
CA LEU A 73 3.53 16.14 0.33
C LEU A 73 3.75 17.64 0.06
N ALA A 74 2.75 18.47 0.32
CA ALA A 74 2.86 19.93 0.18
C ALA A 74 3.96 20.50 1.08
N ALA A 75 4.01 20.09 2.34
CA ALA A 75 5.06 20.51 3.28
C ALA A 75 6.47 20.09 2.81
N ARG A 76 6.62 18.88 2.23
CA ARG A 76 7.91 18.42 1.68
C ARG A 76 8.34 19.23 0.47
N VAL A 77 7.42 19.54 -0.44
CA VAL A 77 7.70 20.37 -1.62
C VAL A 77 8.10 21.79 -1.20
N PHE A 78 7.35 22.38 -0.27
CA PHE A 78 7.66 23.71 0.26
C PHE A 78 9.06 23.75 0.88
N ARG A 79 9.41 22.80 1.75
CA ARG A 79 10.75 22.73 2.37
C ARG A 79 11.87 22.60 1.35
N LYS A 80 11.73 21.70 0.37
CA LYS A 80 12.72 21.57 -0.72
C LYS A 80 12.90 22.88 -1.51
N GLY A 81 11.82 23.62 -1.73
CA GLY A 81 11.88 24.94 -2.37
C GLY A 81 12.61 25.97 -1.50
N VAL A 82 12.39 25.97 -0.19
CA VAL A 82 13.09 26.84 0.77
C VAL A 82 14.59 26.53 0.81
N ASP A 83 14.98 25.25 0.86
CA ASP A 83 16.39 24.84 0.88
C ASP A 83 17.13 25.26 -0.41
N VAL A 84 16.46 25.22 -1.57
CA VAL A 84 17.02 25.69 -2.85
C VAL A 84 17.21 27.21 -2.89
N VAL A 85 16.33 27.97 -2.23
CA VAL A 85 16.43 29.44 -2.15
C VAL A 85 17.48 29.85 -1.11
N ALA A 86 17.60 29.13 0.01
CA ALA A 86 18.58 29.39 1.06
C ALA A 86 20.01 28.97 0.69
N ALA A 87 20.18 28.08 -0.30
CA ALA A 87 21.47 27.67 -0.85
C ALA A 87 21.99 28.57 -2.00
N LYS A 88 21.26 29.64 -2.34
CA LYS A 88 21.69 30.72 -3.24
C LYS A 88 22.08 31.96 -2.45
#